data_AF-A0A2V9BR76-F1
#
_entry.id   AF-A0A2V9BR76-F1
#
_cell.length_a   1.000
_cell.length_b   1.000
_cell.length_c   1.000
_cell.angle_alpha   90.00
_cell.angle_beta   90.00
_cell.angle_gamma   90.00
#
_symmetry.space_group_name_H-M   'P 1'
#
loop_
_entity.id
_entity.type
_entity.pdbx_description
1 polymer ?
#
loop_
_entity_poly.entity_id
_entity_poly.type
_entity_poly.pdbx_seq_one_letter_code
_entity_poly.pdbx_strand_id
1 'polypeptide(L)' 'MRTTLSLEDDVLAEIKAYAKSREIALGKAVSELVRRGLRAPLQTRVVNDFHVVELPPGSPRVSIEHVRTLQEELE' A
#
# COMPACT_ATOMS: atom_id res chain seq x y z
N MET A 1 -17.62 -8.24 -8.50
CA MET A 1 -17.75 -7.12 -9.45
C MET A 1 -16.74 -7.32 -10.57
N ARG A 2 -17.10 -7.00 -11.83
CA ARG A 2 -16.18 -7.04 -12.97
C ARG A 2 -15.81 -5.61 -13.34
N THR A 3 -14.51 -5.35 -13.46
CA THR A 3 -13.95 -4.02 -13.67
C THR A 3 -12.85 -4.11 -14.71
N THR A 4 -12.71 -3.09 -15.54
CA THR A 4 -11.60 -2.94 -16.47
C THR A 4 -10.55 -2.03 -15.82
N LEU A 5 -9.29 -2.46 -15.80
CA LEU A 5 -8.17 -1.73 -15.21
C LEU A 5 -7.08 -1.57 -16.27
N SER A 6 -6.46 -0.40 -16.32
CA SER A 6 -5.20 -0.19 -17.03
C SER A 6 -4.05 -0.53 -16.09
N LEU A 7 -3.10 -1.35 -16.53
CA LEU A 7 -1.92 -1.77 -15.76
C LEU A 7 -0.67 -1.51 -16.60
N GLU A 8 0.42 -1.13 -15.95
CA GLU A 8 1.73 -1.09 -16.59
C GLU A 8 2.21 -2.50 -16.96
N ASP A 9 3.01 -2.61 -18.02
CA ASP A 9 3.39 -3.90 -18.61
C ASP A 9 4.23 -4.76 -17.65
N ASP A 10 5.08 -4.12 -16.85
CA ASP A 10 5.88 -4.74 -15.80
C ASP A 10 4.98 -5.33 -14.70
N VAL A 11 3.98 -4.57 -14.23
CA VAL A 11 3.01 -5.02 -13.25
C VAL A 11 2.20 -6.20 -13.78
N LEU A 12 1.77 -6.16 -15.05
CA LEU A 12 1.02 -7.27 -15.67
C LEU A 12 1.88 -8.55 -15.75
N ALA A 13 3.18 -8.43 -16.04
CA ALA A 13 4.10 -9.56 -16.08
C ALA A 13 4.22 -10.23 -14.70
N GLU A 14 4.37 -9.43 -13.63
CA GLU A 14 4.42 -9.92 -12.25
C GLU A 14 3.13 -10.63 -11.83
N ILE A 15 1.97 -10.08 -12.17
CA ILE A 15 0.66 -10.69 -11.86
C ILE A 15 0.52 -12.05 -12.58
N LYS A 16 0.95 -12.16 -13.85
CA LYS A 16 0.92 -13.42 -14.60
C LYS A 16 1.83 -14.48 -13.96
N ALA A 17 3.03 -14.08 -13.54
CA ALA A 17 3.96 -14.98 -12.84
C ALA A 17 3.36 -15.47 -11.52
N TYR A 18 2.79 -14.56 -10.72
CA TYR A 18 2.09 -14.91 -9.48
C TYR A 18 0.93 -15.88 -9.72
N ALA A 19 0.06 -15.57 -10.69
CA ALA A 19 -1.09 -16.40 -11.04
C ALA A 19 -0.66 -17.82 -11.44
N LYS A 20 0.38 -17.95 -12.27
CA LYS A 20 0.95 -19.24 -12.68
C LYS A 20 1.51 -20.02 -11.50
N SER A 21 2.27 -19.36 -10.62
CA SER A 21 2.89 -20.02 -9.45
C SER A 21 1.86 -20.58 -8.45
N ARG A 22 0.65 -20.02 -8.45
CA ARG A 22 -0.43 -20.36 -7.51
C ARG A 22 -1.56 -21.16 -8.16
N GLU A 23 -1.46 -21.42 -9.46
CA GLU A 23 -2.50 -22.11 -10.26
C GLU A 23 -3.89 -21.45 -10.14
N ILE A 24 -3.94 -20.11 -10.15
CA ILE A 24 -5.18 -19.34 -10.05
C ILE A 24 -5.42 -18.47 -11.29
N ALA A 25 -6.69 -18.11 -11.52
CA ALA A 25 -7.06 -17.19 -12.59
C ALA A 25 -6.47 -15.79 -12.39
N LEU A 26 -6.15 -15.09 -13.48
CA LEU A 26 -5.52 -13.77 -13.46
C LEU A 26 -6.31 -12.74 -12.62
N GLY A 27 -7.64 -12.69 -12.78
CA GLY A 27 -8.48 -11.77 -11.99
C GLY A 27 -8.47 -12.08 -10.49
N LYS A 28 -8.30 -13.35 -10.10
CA LYS A 28 -8.15 -13.75 -8.69
C LYS A 28 -6.79 -13.30 -8.15
N ALA A 29 -5.72 -13.49 -8.92
CA ALA A 29 -4.38 -12.99 -8.58
C ALA A 29 -4.37 -11.48 -8.35
N VAL A 30 -4.97 -10.70 -9.26
CA VAL A 30 -5.12 -9.24 -9.10
C VAL A 30 -5.85 -8.92 -7.80
N SER A 31 -6.99 -9.57 -7.53
CA SER A 31 -7.77 -9.32 -6.32
C SER A 31 -7.00 -9.63 -5.02
N GLU A 32 -6.19 -10.69 -5.01
CA GLU A 32 -5.35 -11.05 -3.87
C GLU A 32 -4.21 -10.05 -3.65
N LEU A 33 -3.49 -9.70 -4.72
CA LEU A 33 -2.35 -8.77 -4.65
C LEU A 33 -2.81 -7.38 -4.23
N VAL A 34 -3.93 -6.88 -4.79
CA VAL A 34 -4.53 -5.61 -4.36
C VAL A 34 -4.93 -5.67 -2.89
N ARG A 35 -5.58 -6.75 -2.43
CA ARG A 35 -5.96 -6.89 -1.02
C ARG A 35 -4.74 -6.93 -0.10
N ARG A 36 -3.64 -7.55 -0.52
CA ARG A 36 -2.38 -7.55 0.23
C ARG A 36 -1.77 -6.16 0.30
N GLY A 37 -1.71 -5.43 -0.82
CA GLY A 37 -1.21 -4.05 -0.86
C GLY A 37 -2.02 -3.12 0.04
N LEU A 38 -3.35 -3.21 -0.01
CA LEU A 38 -4.25 -2.41 0.85
C LEU A 38 -4.14 -2.73 2.34
N ARG A 39 -3.56 -3.88 2.70
CA ARG A 39 -3.34 -4.32 4.09
C ARG A 39 -1.85 -4.35 4.44
N ALA A 40 -0.98 -3.84 3.58
CA ALA A 40 0.44 -3.85 3.82
C ALA A 40 0.72 -3.00 5.07
N PRO A 41 1.52 -3.49 6.04
CA PRO A 41 1.88 -2.70 7.20
C PRO A 41 2.64 -1.45 6.74
N LEU A 42 2.42 -0.34 7.47
CA LEU A 42 3.24 0.85 7.31
C LEU A 42 4.70 0.47 7.49
N GLN A 43 5.53 0.85 6.52
CA GLN A 43 6.97 0.67 6.65
C GLN A 43 7.45 1.59 7.77
N THR A 44 8.21 1.03 8.71
CA THR A 44 8.82 1.80 9.79
C THR A 44 10.28 1.41 9.90
N ARG A 45 11.12 2.38 10.27
CA ARG A 45 12.51 2.15 10.66
C ARG A 45 12.71 2.61 12.10
N VAL A 46 13.63 1.94 12.80
CA VAL A 46 14.00 2.35 14.17
C VAL A 46 15.03 3.46 14.10
N VAL A 47 14.78 4.57 14.79
CA VAL A 47 15.70 5.70 14.95
C VAL A 47 15.70 6.10 16.42
N ASN A 48 16.84 5.94 17.10
CA ASN A 48 16.96 6.23 18.54
C ASN A 48 15.86 5.58 19.38
N ASP A 49 15.60 4.29 19.16
CA ASP A 49 14.54 3.51 19.82
C ASP A 49 13.08 3.94 19.52
N PHE A 50 12.87 4.88 18.58
CA PHE A 50 11.55 5.24 18.08
C PHE A 50 11.27 4.57 16.72
N HIS A 51 10.05 4.06 16.55
CA HIS A 51 9.53 3.70 15.22
C HIS A 51 9.20 4.96 14.44
N VAL A 52 9.94 5.21 13.38
CA VAL A 52 9.69 6.31 12.43
C VAL A 52 9.03 5.73 11.19
N VAL A 53 7.86 6.25 10.84
CA VAL A 53 7.14 5.87 9.61
C VAL A 53 7.93 6.32 8.40
N GLU A 54 8.17 5.40 7.48
CA GLU A 54 8.73 5.69 6.16
C GLU A 54 7.59 6.04 5.21
N LEU A 55 7.46 7.33 4.93
CA LEU A 55 6.45 7.82 4.00
C LEU A 55 6.89 7.56 2.55
N PRO A 56 5.98 7.17 1.66
CA PRO A 56 6.26 7.08 0.24
C PRO A 56 6.82 8.39 -0.34
N PRO A 57 7.62 8.34 -1.43
CA PRO A 57 8.08 9.54 -2.11
C PRO A 57 6.92 10.47 -2.49
N GLY A 58 7.07 11.78 -2.24
CA GLY A 58 6.04 12.78 -2.52
C GLY A 58 4.95 12.91 -1.45
N SER A 59 5.03 12.14 -0.35
CA SER A 59 4.11 12.33 0.78
C SER A 59 4.25 13.73 1.39
N PRO A 60 3.13 14.37 1.79
CA PRO A 60 3.18 15.70 2.39
C PRO A 60 3.93 15.68 3.73
N ARG A 61 4.60 16.79 4.04
CA ARG A 61 5.29 16.94 5.32
C ARG A 61 4.28 16.94 6.46
N VAL A 62 4.48 16.07 7.44
CA VAL A 62 3.73 16.10 8.70
C VAL A 62 4.28 17.22 9.59
N SER A 63 3.40 18.11 10.05
CA SER A 63 3.74 19.28 10.87
C SER A 63 3.05 19.20 12.24
N ILE A 64 3.48 20.06 13.17
CA ILE A 64 2.85 20.19 14.49
C ILE A 64 1.39 20.66 14.36
N GLU A 65 1.07 21.50 13.38
CA GLU A 65 -0.30 21.94 13.14
C GLU A 65 -1.24 20.77 12.81
N HIS A 66 -0.78 19.80 12.01
CA HIS A 66 -1.57 18.59 11.74
C HIS A 66 -1.85 17.79 13.03
N VAL A 67 -0.89 17.73 13.95
CA VAL A 67 -1.07 17.04 15.24
C VAL A 67 -2.09 17.78 16.09
N ARG A 68 -2.00 19.11 16.15
CA ARG A 68 -2.93 19.94 16.92
C ARG A 68 -4.37 19.81 16.43
N THR A 69 -4.60 19.89 15.12
CA THR A 69 -5.94 19.72 14.54
C THR A 69 -6.54 18.37 14.90
N LEU A 70 -5.76 17.28 14.80
CA LEU A 70 -6.22 15.95 15.18
C LEU A 70 -6.55 15.83 16.68
N GLN A 71 -5.79 16.50 17.55
CA GLN A 71 -6.09 16.52 18.97
C GLN A 71 -7.42 17.23 19.26
N GLU A 72 -7.67 18.36 18.60
CA GLU A 72 -8.93 19.12 18.73
C GLU A 72 -10.15 18.34 18.19
N GLU A 73 -9.98 17.52 17.15
CA GLU A 73 -11.06 16.68 16.59
C GLU A 73 -11.41 15.44 17.45
N LEU A 74 -10.47 14.99 18.30
CA LEU A 74 -10.63 13.81 19.13
C LEU A 74 -11.22 14.11 20.53
N GLU A 75 -11.26 15.38 20.94
CA GLU A 75 -11.91 15.86 22.15
C GLU A 75 -13.42 16.07 21.97
#